data_AF-A0A530Z0P0-F1
#
_entry.id   AF-A0A530Z0P0-F1
#
_cell.length_a   1.000
_cell.length_b   1.000
_cell.length_c   1.000
_cell.angle_alpha   90.00
_cell.angle_beta   90.00
_cell.angle_gamma   90.00
#
_symmetry.space_group_name_H-M   'P 1'
#
loop_
_entity.id
_entity.type
_entity.pdbx_description
1 polymer ?
#
loop_
_entity_poly.entity_id
_entity_poly.type
_entity_poly.pdbx_seq_one_letter_code
_entity_poly.pdbx_strand_id
1 'polypeptide(L)' 'SVAKAFNEFDEAGRMKPSPYYNRIVDVMEELMKFTMLLRDRSAYLTDRYSERVESAEEVAKRVNQRSI' A
#
# COMPACT_ATOMS: atom_id res chain seq x y z
N SER A 1 -6.11 5.16 15.91
CA SER A 1 -7.22 6.00 16.40
C SER A 1 -6.78 6.66 17.69
N VAL A 2 -7.03 7.96 17.84
CA VAL A 2 -6.74 8.73 19.06
C VAL A 2 -8.07 9.25 19.60
N ALA A 3 -8.51 8.74 20.75
CA ALA A 3 -9.78 9.16 21.32
C ALA A 3 -9.63 10.55 21.97
N LYS A 4 -10.67 11.38 21.88
CA LYS A 4 -10.67 12.76 22.42
C LYS A 4 -9.39 13.52 22.06
N ALA A 5 -9.02 13.50 20.78
CA ALA A 5 -7.75 14.01 20.28
C ALA A 5 -7.39 15.41 20.81
N PHE A 6 -8.37 16.30 20.99
CA PHE A 6 -8.15 17.65 21.56
C PHE A 6 -7.47 17.68 22.95
N ASN A 7 -7.54 16.60 23.74
CA ASN A 7 -6.87 16.50 25.04
C ASN A 7 -5.40 16.05 24.94
N GLU A 8 -5.04 15.40 23.83
CA GLU A 8 -3.75 14.73 23.64
C GLU A 8 -2.66 15.65 23.10
N PHE A 9 -3.00 16.91 22.79
CA PHE A 9 -2.04 17.92 22.32
C PHE A 9 -1.84 19.02 23.38
N ASP A 10 -0.64 19.60 23.40
CA ASP A 10 -0.33 20.80 24.16
C ASP A 10 -0.66 22.08 23.37
N GLU A 11 -0.44 23.23 24.00
CA GLU A 11 -0.71 24.55 23.39
C GLU A 11 0.16 24.85 22.17
N ALA A 12 1.32 24.19 22.03
CA ALA A 12 2.20 24.28 20.88
C ALA A 12 1.82 23.29 19.75
N GLY A 13 0.73 22.53 19.92
CA GLY A 13 0.27 21.54 18.95
C GLY A 13 1.11 20.25 18.93
N ARG A 14 1.94 20.01 19.95
CA ARG A 14 2.71 18.78 20.09
C ARG A 14 1.89 17.76 20.85
N MET A 15 1.98 16.51 20.42
CA MET A 15 1.31 15.43 21.11
C MET A 15 2.01 15.15 22.44
N LYS A 16 1.23 15.05 23.51
CA LYS A 16 1.72 14.74 24.85
C LYS A 16 2.22 13.29 24.91
N PRO A 17 3.18 12.96 25.79
CA PRO A 17 3.53 11.57 26.07
C PRO A 17 2.31 10.83 26.61
N SER A 18 1.79 9.89 25.84
CA SER A 18 0.62 9.09 26.22
C SER A 18 0.65 7.71 25.55
N PRO A 19 -0.18 6.75 26.01
CA PRO A 19 -0.32 5.46 25.32
C PRO A 19 -0.70 5.61 23.83
N TYR A 20 -1.39 6.69 23.45
CA TYR A 20 -1.69 6.97 22.04
C TYR A 20 -0.44 7.38 21.25
N TYR A 21 0.46 8.16 21.85
CA TYR A 21 1.73 8.52 21.21
C TYR A 21 2.60 7.28 20.99
N ASN A 22 2.70 6.39 21.98
CA ASN A 22 3.42 5.13 21.85
C ASN A 22 2.86 4.28 20.69
N ARG A 23 1.53 4.19 20.56
CA ARG A 23 0.91 3.48 19.45
C ARG A 23 1.22 4.09 18.09
N ILE A 24 1.35 5.42 18.00
CA ILE A 24 1.75 6.08 16.75
C ILE A 24 3.18 5.69 16.39
N VAL A 25 4.08 5.63 17.38
CA VAL A 25 5.46 5.16 17.17
C VAL A 25 5.46 3.72 16.64
N ASP A 26 4.68 2.81 17.25
CA ASP A 26 4.56 1.42 16.79
C ASP A 26 4.10 1.36 15.33
N VAL A 27 3.09 2.14 14.95
CA VAL A 27 2.55 2.18 13.58
C VAL A 27 3.58 2.71 12.59
N MET A 28 4.34 3.76 12.94
CA MET A 28 5.38 4.31 12.06
C MET A 28 6.55 3.33 11.89
N GLU A 29 6.91 2.63 12.97
CA GLU A 29 7.90 1.57 12.92
C GLU A 29 7.44 0.42 12.00
N GLU A 30 6.21 -0.06 12.20
CA GLU A 30 5.62 -1.12 11.39
C GLU A 30 5.51 -0.70 9.91
N LEU A 31 5.04 0.51 9.62
CA LEU A 31 4.96 1.06 8.26
C LEU A 31 6.33 1.05 7.58
N MET A 32 7.40 1.45 8.27
CA MET A 32 8.74 1.44 7.70
C MET A 32 9.25 0.02 7.46
N LYS A 33 8.98 -0.92 8.37
CA LYS A 33 9.29 -2.35 8.17
C LYS A 33 8.58 -2.90 6.93
N PHE A 34 7.27 -2.67 6.78
CA PHE A 34 6.51 -3.09 5.60
C PHE A 34 6.98 -2.39 4.33
N THR A 35 7.31 -1.10 4.40
CA THR A 35 7.86 -0.37 3.25
C THR A 35 9.14 -1.02 2.75
N MET A 36 10.08 -1.31 3.65
CA MET A 36 11.34 -1.98 3.29
C MET A 36 11.12 -3.41 2.78
N LEU A 37 10.13 -4.13 3.31
CA LEU A 37 9.78 -5.47 2.88
C LEU A 37 9.20 -5.50 1.45
N LEU A 38 8.33 -4.53 1.13
CA LEU A 38 7.48 -4.58 -0.06
C LEU A 38 7.99 -3.76 -1.24
N ARG A 39 8.71 -2.65 -1.01
CA ARG A 39 9.02 -1.66 -2.06
C ARG A 39 9.72 -2.26 -3.29
N ASP A 40 10.67 -3.17 -3.08
CA ASP A 40 11.47 -3.74 -4.17
C ASP A 40 10.76 -4.93 -4.86
N ARG A 41 9.62 -5.37 -4.33
CA ARG A 41 8.84 -6.52 -4.82
C ARG A 41 7.49 -6.11 -5.41
N SER A 42 7.20 -4.82 -5.47
CA SER A 42 5.89 -4.31 -5.90
C SER A 42 5.50 -4.85 -7.28
N ALA A 43 6.42 -4.87 -8.25
CA ALA A 43 6.13 -5.34 -9.61
C ALA A 43 5.58 -6.77 -9.64
N TYR A 44 6.19 -7.67 -8.87
CA TYR A 44 5.72 -9.06 -8.77
C TYR A 44 4.40 -9.15 -8.00
N LEU A 45 4.26 -8.42 -6.90
CA LEU A 45 3.04 -8.44 -6.09
C LEU A 45 1.82 -7.84 -6.82
N THR A 46 2.05 -6.96 -7.79
CA THR A 46 0.99 -6.38 -8.62
C THR A 46 0.82 -7.07 -9.97
N ASP A 47 1.59 -8.13 -10.27
CA ASP A 47 1.39 -8.93 -11.48
C ASP A 47 0.14 -9.82 -11.29
N ARG A 48 -1.02 -9.33 -11.75
CA ARG A 48 -2.32 -9.98 -11.52
C ARG A 48 -2.65 -10.97 -12.63
N TYR A 49 -3.18 -12.13 -12.24
CA TYR A 49 -3.64 -13.13 -13.21
C TYR A 49 -4.66 -12.58 -14.22
N SER A 50 -5.65 -11.82 -13.76
CA SER A 50 -6.67 -11.23 -14.62
C SER A 50 -6.12 -10.25 -15.65
N GLU A 51 -4.96 -9.64 -15.38
CA GLU A 51 -4.26 -8.74 -16.31
C GLU A 51 -3.40 -9.53 -17.32
N ARG A 52 -2.97 -10.74 -16.95
CA ARG A 52 -2.25 -11.67 -17.84
C ARG A 52 -3.17 -12.51 -18.72
N VAL A 53 -4.43 -12.67 -18.34
CA VAL A 53 -5.44 -13.30 -19.20
C VAL A 53 -5.66 -12.36 -20.37
N GLU A 54 -5.06 -12.71 -21.50
CA GLU A 54 -5.15 -12.00 -22.78
C GLU A 54 -6.60 -11.57 -23.04
N SER A 55 -6.83 -10.29 -23.29
CA SER A 55 -8.18 -9.82 -23.60
C SER A 55 -8.69 -10.53 -24.85
N ALA A 56 -9.99 -10.82 -24.95
CA ALA A 56 -10.55 -11.52 -26.10
C ALA A 56 -10.17 -10.87 -27.45
N GLU A 57 -9.95 -9.54 -27.46
CA GLU A 57 -9.45 -8.79 -28.61
C GLU A 57 -7.97 -9.06 -28.96
N GLU A 58 -7.11 -9.22 -27.97
CA GLU A 58 -5.68 -9.55 -28.17
C GLU A 58 -5.51 -10.99 -28.65
N VAL A 59 -6.27 -11.94 -28.06
CA VAL A 59 -6.37 -13.32 -28.54
C VAL A 59 -6.86 -13.32 -30.00
N ALA A 60 -7.93 -12.59 -30.28
CA ALA A 60 -8.51 -12.52 -31.63
C ALA A 60 -7.53 -11.91 -32.64
N LYS A 61 -6.77 -10.88 -32.27
CA LYS A 61 -5.72 -10.28 -33.13
C LYS A 61 -4.59 -11.25 -33.41
N ARG A 62 -4.13 -12.02 -32.42
CA ARG A 62 -3.06 -13.02 -32.58
C ARG A 62 -3.52 -14.18 -33.46
N VAL A 63 -4.72 -14.70 -33.23
CA VAL A 63 -5.26 -15.86 -33.95
C VAL A 63 -5.73 -15.49 -35.36
N ASN A 64 -6.16 -14.24 -35.61
CA ASN A 64 -6.58 -13.77 -36.94
C ASN A 64 -5.44 -13.22 -37.82
N GLN A 65 -4.16 -13.44 -37.49
CA GLN A 65 -3.07 -13.15 -38.43
C GLN A 65 -3.15 -14.12 -39.64
N ARG A 66 -3.93 -13.73 -40.65
CA ARG A 66 -3.99 -14.40 -41.96
C ARG A 66 -2.78 -14.00 -42.81
N SER A 67 -1.61 -14.54 -42.51
CA SER A 67 -0.53 -14.89 -43.47
C SER A 67 0.77 -15.21 -42.74
N ILE A 68 1.23 -16.45 -42.88
CA ILE A 68 2.62 -16.75 -43.27
C ILE A 68 2.58 -16.93 -44.79
#